data_AF-A0A090ANI7-F1
#
_entry.id   AF-A0A090ANI7-F1
#
_cell.length_a   1.000
_cell.length_b   1.000
_cell.length_c   1.000
_cell.angle_alpha   90.00
_cell.angle_beta   90.00
_cell.angle_gamma   90.00
#
_symmetry.space_group_name_H-M   'P 1'
#
loop_
_entity.id
_entity.type
_entity.pdbx_description
1 polymer ?
#
loop_
_entity_poly.entity_id
_entity_poly.type
_entity_poly.pdbx_seq_one_letter_code
_entity_poly.pdbx_strand_id
1 'polypeptide(L)'
;MWIESTTSNTLKTDTVNIFGNFINRSVIPDNQLQLQHILREYGVFVAFTFLESLEFIYDPHQFFQIDYVILDLEIPLHLGSEKNPILVKILKNYYDYKPQPNNQIIDNNNFVAAQERLIPVTGYQLYIELVRELGFPKEHILFCTHDITQQVSIRSIFKHAKIELPLLLAKTNKAQLQLWIQKKKENSYSILRRAIIMGCQHLQTILKAEPQNAIHKLFRIDYDSSLPPLTLQELNNYLATLPTLLPLRCPANPPVFYKLFIKHLALKWEDTYKLDKKLRLTTQNEYNFNWIRKCAKNWLSHTTTFKQFSEQDLGFFFLITMRVMFKLTETTPAYEQMLLKLFQKQPNYPQYQLPQPHSKLHSTQPISSVDN
;
A
#
# COMPACT_ATOMS: atom_id res chain seq x y z
N MET A 1 8.42 3.02 6.69
CA MET A 1 9.82 2.77 7.07
C MET A 1 10.31 3.96 7.87
N TRP A 2 11.08 3.71 8.91
CA TRP A 2 11.78 4.73 9.68
C TRP A 2 13.27 4.46 9.59
N ILE A 3 14.01 5.41 9.07
CA ILE A 3 15.46 5.34 8.95
C ILE A 3 16.01 6.29 9.99
N GLU A 4 16.76 5.76 10.94
CA GLU A 4 17.08 6.44 12.18
C GLU A 4 18.58 6.38 12.48
N SER A 5 19.13 7.49 12.96
CA SER A 5 20.55 7.64 13.28
C SER A 5 20.87 7.43 14.76
N THR A 6 19.85 7.34 15.61
CA THR A 6 20.03 7.48 17.07
C THR A 6 20.90 6.41 17.71
N THR A 7 21.68 6.86 18.69
CA THR A 7 22.35 6.03 19.69
C THR A 7 21.33 5.54 20.73
N SER A 8 21.69 4.49 21.49
CA SER A 8 20.81 3.85 22.49
C SER A 8 20.14 4.82 23.47
N ASN A 9 20.77 5.96 23.77
CA ASN A 9 20.35 6.87 24.83
C ASN A 9 19.15 7.76 24.48
N THR A 10 18.87 7.99 23.20
CA THR A 10 17.69 8.79 22.77
C THR A 10 16.63 7.97 22.05
N LEU A 11 16.96 6.72 21.68
CA LEU A 11 16.12 5.84 20.89
C LEU A 11 14.68 5.73 21.40
N LYS A 12 14.51 5.54 22.71
CA LYS A 12 13.19 5.46 23.36
C LYS A 12 12.43 6.78 23.28
N THR A 13 13.10 7.89 23.58
CA THR A 13 12.51 9.23 23.50
C THR A 13 12.05 9.56 22.09
N ASP A 14 12.88 9.26 21.09
CA ASP A 14 12.57 9.52 19.69
C ASP A 14 11.44 8.63 19.19
N THR A 15 11.43 7.35 19.59
CA THR A 15 10.31 6.45 19.30
C THR A 15 9.01 6.98 19.92
N VAL A 16 9.02 7.48 21.15
CA VAL A 16 7.83 8.08 21.78
C VAL A 16 7.39 9.35 21.07
N ASN A 17 8.34 10.19 20.64
CA ASN A 17 8.03 11.43 19.94
C ASN A 17 7.41 11.15 18.58
N ILE A 18 7.90 10.16 17.85
CA ILE A 18 7.43 9.85 16.50
C ILE A 18 6.16 8.97 16.55
N PHE A 19 6.17 7.89 17.35
CA PHE A 19 5.14 6.83 17.31
C PHE A 19 4.23 6.79 18.54
N GLY A 20 4.44 7.65 19.55
CA GLY A 20 3.75 7.57 20.84
C GLY A 20 2.23 7.81 20.85
N ASN A 21 1.61 8.15 19.70
CA ASN A 21 0.15 8.21 19.56
C ASN A 21 -0.49 6.87 19.23
N PHE A 22 0.31 5.86 18.87
CA PHE A 22 -0.21 4.55 18.46
C PHE A 22 0.58 3.37 19.04
N ILE A 23 1.68 3.63 19.73
CA ILE A 23 2.46 2.62 20.44
C ILE A 23 2.41 2.93 21.93
N ASN A 24 2.07 1.93 22.74
CA ASN A 24 2.07 2.08 24.18
C ASN A 24 3.51 2.30 24.68
N ARG A 25 3.72 3.39 25.42
CA ARG A 25 5.04 3.80 25.93
C ARG A 25 5.70 2.75 26.81
N SER A 26 4.91 1.97 27.55
CA SER A 26 5.43 0.94 28.46
C SER A 26 6.11 -0.23 27.72
N VAL A 27 5.91 -0.35 26.41
CA VAL A 27 6.40 -1.47 25.60
C VAL A 27 7.69 -1.10 24.84
N ILE A 28 8.09 0.19 24.80
CA ILE A 28 9.23 0.63 23.99
C ILE A 28 10.56 0.25 24.69
N PRO A 29 11.37 -0.64 24.10
CA PRO A 29 12.64 -1.07 24.68
C PRO A 29 13.75 -0.07 24.38
N ASP A 30 14.85 -0.17 25.12
CA ASP A 30 16.06 0.62 24.90
C ASP A 30 17.07 -0.07 23.92
N ASN A 31 16.74 -1.28 23.47
CA ASN A 31 17.56 -2.07 22.54
C ASN A 31 17.02 -2.00 21.10
N GLN A 32 17.92 -1.76 20.14
CA GLN A 32 17.59 -1.63 18.71
C GLN A 32 16.90 -2.86 18.11
N LEU A 33 17.37 -4.08 18.40
CA LEU A 33 16.80 -5.32 17.86
C LEU A 33 15.40 -5.58 18.42
N GLN A 34 15.23 -5.40 19.73
CA GLN A 34 13.90 -5.52 20.36
C GLN A 34 12.94 -4.47 19.82
N LEU A 35 13.43 -3.24 19.60
CA LEU A 35 12.63 -2.17 19.04
C LEU A 35 12.19 -2.48 17.61
N GLN A 36 13.09 -2.99 16.75
CA GLN A 36 12.74 -3.43 15.41
C GLN A 36 11.63 -4.49 15.42
N HIS A 37 11.73 -5.48 16.31
CA HIS A 37 10.72 -6.53 16.45
C HIS A 37 9.36 -5.94 16.83
N ILE A 38 9.32 -5.11 17.88
CA ILE A 38 8.07 -4.51 18.37
C ILE A 38 7.48 -3.57 17.32
N LEU A 39 8.27 -2.69 16.71
CA LEU A 39 7.78 -1.77 15.69
C LEU A 39 7.25 -2.49 14.45
N ARG A 40 7.78 -3.66 14.11
CA ARG A 40 7.26 -4.51 13.03
C ARG A 40 5.84 -4.99 13.30
N GLU A 41 5.46 -5.25 14.55
CA GLU A 41 4.07 -5.60 14.93
C GLU A 41 3.09 -4.44 14.64
N TYR A 42 3.58 -3.20 14.66
CA TYR A 42 2.83 -2.00 14.27
C TYR A 42 2.97 -1.64 12.79
N GLY A 43 3.59 -2.49 11.98
CA GLY A 43 3.84 -2.26 10.55
C GLY A 43 4.93 -1.22 10.27
N VAL A 44 5.83 -0.98 11.23
CA VAL A 44 6.94 -0.03 11.09
C VAL A 44 8.26 -0.80 10.95
N PHE A 45 8.84 -0.74 9.76
CA PHE A 45 10.20 -1.21 9.50
C PHE A 45 11.21 -0.15 9.90
N VAL A 46 12.28 -0.54 10.59
CA VAL A 46 13.35 0.37 11.05
C VAL A 46 14.71 -0.09 10.55
N ALA A 47 15.49 0.86 10.05
CA ALA A 47 16.91 0.69 9.71
C ALA A 47 17.73 1.72 10.47
N PHE A 48 18.85 1.30 11.06
CA PHE A 48 19.71 2.15 11.89
C PHE A 48 21.00 2.58 11.21
N THR A 49 21.34 1.97 10.08
CA THR A 49 22.54 2.32 9.32
C THR A 49 22.21 2.60 7.87
N PHE A 50 23.14 3.27 7.19
CA PHE A 50 23.00 3.58 5.77
C PHE A 50 22.94 2.31 4.93
N LEU A 51 23.74 1.30 5.28
CA LEU A 51 23.77 0.01 4.58
C LEU A 51 22.49 -0.80 4.77
N GLU A 52 22.00 -0.93 6.00
CA GLU A 52 20.70 -1.57 6.27
C GLU A 52 19.57 -0.88 5.48
N SER A 53 19.63 0.45 5.41
CA SER A 53 18.64 1.23 4.65
C SER A 53 18.72 0.95 3.16
N LEU A 54 19.93 0.90 2.58
CA LEU A 54 20.14 0.56 1.17
C LEU A 54 19.63 -0.85 0.86
N GLU A 55 20.00 -1.84 1.66
CA GLU A 55 19.57 -3.23 1.48
C GLU A 55 18.05 -3.35 1.53
N PHE A 56 17.40 -2.65 2.46
CA PHE A 56 15.95 -2.63 2.58
C PHE A 56 15.27 -2.03 1.34
N ILE A 57 15.70 -0.85 0.88
CA ILE A 57 15.01 -0.13 -0.21
C ILE A 57 15.27 -0.73 -1.59
N TYR A 58 16.38 -1.45 -1.76
CA TYR A 58 16.71 -2.15 -3.01
C TYR A 58 16.15 -3.56 -3.09
N ASP A 59 15.64 -4.14 -2.00
CA ASP A 59 14.84 -5.36 -2.05
C ASP A 59 13.42 -5.03 -2.50
N PRO A 60 12.99 -5.45 -3.71
CA PRO A 60 11.65 -5.14 -4.22
C PRO A 60 10.52 -5.66 -3.32
N HIS A 61 10.73 -6.78 -2.63
CA HIS A 61 9.74 -7.36 -1.73
C HIS A 61 9.53 -6.51 -0.46
N GLN A 62 10.60 -5.90 0.05
CA GLN A 62 10.55 -5.02 1.22
C GLN A 62 10.10 -3.62 0.82
N PHE A 63 10.64 -3.07 -0.26
CA PHE A 63 10.30 -1.74 -0.76
C PHE A 63 8.80 -1.58 -1.05
N PHE A 64 8.16 -2.61 -1.61
CA PHE A 64 6.72 -2.60 -1.87
C PHE A 64 5.85 -2.54 -0.59
N GLN A 65 6.44 -2.84 0.57
CA GLN A 65 5.79 -2.74 1.87
C GLN A 65 5.83 -1.33 2.47
N ILE A 66 6.54 -0.39 1.83
CA ILE A 66 6.67 0.98 2.31
C ILE A 66 5.56 1.85 1.73
N ASP A 67 4.74 2.44 2.61
CA ASP A 67 3.78 3.48 2.23
C ASP A 67 4.36 4.89 2.35
N TYR A 68 5.21 5.11 3.35
CA TYR A 68 5.93 6.36 3.59
C TYR A 68 7.25 6.10 4.35
N VAL A 69 8.17 7.06 4.25
CA VAL A 69 9.49 7.02 4.87
C VAL A 69 9.63 8.21 5.82
N ILE A 70 10.08 7.95 7.05
CA ILE A 70 10.60 8.95 7.97
C ILE A 70 12.12 8.79 7.92
N LEU A 71 12.82 9.80 7.44
CA LEU A 71 14.23 9.74 7.09
C LEU A 71 15.02 10.70 7.96
N ASP A 72 15.91 10.16 8.78
CA ASP A 72 16.93 10.95 9.44
C ASP A 72 17.98 11.46 8.43
N LEU A 73 18.61 12.59 8.76
CA LEU A 73 19.67 13.17 7.94
C LEU A 73 21.07 12.62 8.29
N GLU A 74 21.27 12.19 9.54
CA GLU A 74 22.57 11.83 10.12
C GLU A 74 22.81 10.33 10.19
N ILE A 75 22.55 9.60 9.11
CA ILE A 75 22.54 8.15 9.19
C ILE A 75 23.97 7.61 9.25
N PRO A 76 24.32 6.77 10.25
CA PRO A 76 25.66 6.28 10.38
C PRO A 76 26.03 5.37 9.20
N LEU A 77 27.24 5.61 8.69
CA LEU A 77 27.95 4.75 7.76
C LEU A 77 29.31 4.45 8.37
N HIS A 78 29.53 3.20 8.79
CA HIS A 78 30.80 2.82 9.40
C HIS A 78 31.92 2.76 8.35
N LEU A 79 33.04 3.43 8.62
CA LEU A 79 34.22 3.39 7.76
C LEU A 79 34.75 1.96 7.65
N GLY A 80 35.16 1.56 6.44
CA GLY A 80 35.66 0.21 6.21
C GLY A 80 34.57 -0.89 6.27
N SER A 81 33.29 -0.51 6.24
CA SER A 81 32.19 -1.47 6.02
C SER A 81 32.46 -2.34 4.80
N GLU A 82 31.96 -3.58 4.82
CA GLU A 82 32.08 -4.51 3.70
C GLU A 82 31.64 -3.85 2.38
N LYS A 83 32.31 -4.23 1.29
CA LYS A 83 32.03 -3.71 -0.06
C LYS A 83 30.67 -4.20 -0.55
N ASN A 84 29.60 -3.56 -0.08
CA ASN A 84 28.26 -3.75 -0.59
C ASN A 84 28.21 -3.26 -2.05
N PRO A 85 27.71 -4.06 -3.02
CA PRO A 85 27.71 -3.69 -4.44
C PRO A 85 26.96 -2.39 -4.75
N ILE A 86 25.89 -2.10 -4.02
CA ILE A 86 25.08 -0.90 -4.18
C ILE A 86 25.87 0.31 -3.66
N LEU A 87 26.48 0.21 -2.47
CA LEU A 87 27.35 1.25 -1.94
C LEU A 87 28.51 1.55 -2.91
N VAL A 88 29.17 0.52 -3.44
CA VAL A 88 30.26 0.68 -4.41
C VAL A 88 29.79 1.45 -5.66
N LYS A 89 28.58 1.15 -6.17
CA LYS A 89 27.99 1.86 -7.30
C LYS A 89 27.74 3.34 -6.97
N ILE A 90 27.18 3.64 -5.80
CA ILE A 90 26.95 5.01 -5.33
C ILE A 90 28.27 5.78 -5.25
N LEU A 91 29.28 5.20 -4.60
CA LEU A 91 30.59 5.83 -4.43
C LEU A 91 31.28 6.12 -5.77
N LYS A 92 31.15 5.21 -6.76
CA LYS A 92 31.67 5.41 -8.13
C LYS A 92 30.95 6.56 -8.85
N ASN A 93 29.63 6.59 -8.74
CA ASN A 93 28.80 7.52 -9.52
C ASN A 93 28.84 8.94 -8.98
N TYR A 94 28.97 9.10 -7.66
CA TYR A 94 28.72 10.38 -6.99
C TYR A 94 29.86 10.88 -6.10
N TYR A 95 30.82 10.02 -5.74
CA TYR A 95 31.85 10.35 -4.74
C TYR A 95 33.27 10.03 -5.22
N ASP A 96 33.50 10.03 -6.53
CA ASP A 96 34.81 9.88 -7.18
C ASP A 96 35.60 8.63 -6.79
N TYR A 97 34.93 7.54 -6.38
CA TYR A 97 35.60 6.29 -6.10
C TYR A 97 36.13 5.65 -7.39
N LYS A 98 37.46 5.57 -7.51
CA LYS A 98 38.16 4.95 -8.64
C LYS A 98 38.81 3.64 -8.19
N PRO A 99 38.21 2.48 -8.52
CA PRO A 99 38.74 1.19 -8.08
C PRO A 99 40.10 0.91 -8.72
N GLN A 100 41.00 0.29 -7.95
CA GLN A 100 42.36 -0.07 -8.35
C GLN A 100 42.57 -1.58 -8.20
N PRO A 101 42.16 -2.40 -9.18
CA PRO A 101 42.18 -3.86 -9.04
C PRO A 101 43.59 -4.44 -8.84
N ASN A 102 44.61 -3.73 -9.32
CA ASN A 102 46.01 -4.15 -9.24
C ASN A 102 46.72 -3.66 -7.98
N ASN A 103 46.07 -2.86 -7.13
CA ASN A 103 46.65 -2.35 -5.89
C ASN A 103 45.59 -2.21 -4.79
N GLN A 104 45.45 -3.25 -3.98
CA GLN A 104 44.44 -3.32 -2.92
C GLN A 104 44.60 -2.22 -1.85
N ILE A 105 45.82 -1.79 -1.58
CA ILE A 105 46.08 -0.72 -0.60
C ILE A 105 45.52 0.60 -1.11
N ILE A 106 45.84 0.96 -2.37
CA ILE A 106 45.32 2.18 -2.99
C ILE A 106 43.80 2.09 -3.17
N ASP A 107 43.28 0.93 -3.58
CA ASP A 107 41.84 0.70 -3.72
C ASP A 107 41.08 0.95 -2.40
N ASN A 108 41.59 0.39 -1.30
CA ASN A 108 40.99 0.58 0.03
C ASN A 108 41.08 2.04 0.49
N ASN A 109 42.21 2.71 0.25
CA ASN A 109 42.35 4.15 0.58
C ASN A 109 41.37 5.01 -0.22
N ASN A 110 41.22 4.74 -1.52
CA ASN A 110 40.25 5.44 -2.37
C ASN A 110 38.81 5.18 -1.94
N PHE A 111 38.51 3.95 -1.50
CA PHE A 111 37.20 3.56 -1.01
C PHE A 111 36.85 4.32 0.28
N VAL A 112 37.76 4.32 1.26
CA VAL A 112 37.60 5.05 2.53
C VAL A 112 37.44 6.54 2.28
N ALA A 113 38.28 7.14 1.43
CA ALA A 113 38.17 8.56 1.09
C ALA A 113 36.85 8.93 0.42
N ALA A 114 36.26 8.01 -0.37
CA ALA A 114 34.94 8.21 -0.94
C ALA A 114 33.83 8.07 0.12
N GLN A 115 33.96 7.14 1.07
CA GLN A 115 33.04 7.02 2.20
C GLN A 115 33.05 8.28 3.07
N GLU A 116 34.23 8.85 3.35
CA GLU A 116 34.37 10.10 4.12
C GLU A 116 33.61 11.27 3.47
N ARG A 117 33.55 11.33 2.13
CA ARG A 117 32.75 12.33 1.41
C ARG A 117 31.25 12.07 1.48
N LEU A 118 30.83 10.80 1.57
CA LEU A 118 29.42 10.40 1.67
C LEU A 118 28.85 10.60 3.08
N ILE A 119 29.63 10.33 4.13
CA ILE A 119 29.20 10.37 5.53
C ILE A 119 28.39 11.64 5.89
N PRO A 120 28.82 12.87 5.53
CA PRO A 120 28.09 14.09 5.88
C PRO A 120 26.72 14.26 5.20
N VAL A 121 26.41 13.43 4.19
CA VAL A 121 25.23 13.56 3.34
C VAL A 121 24.47 12.25 3.17
N THR A 122 24.65 11.27 4.06
CA THR A 122 24.03 9.92 3.95
C THR A 122 22.51 9.98 3.85
N GLY A 123 21.83 10.75 4.70
CA GLY A 123 20.37 10.91 4.61
C GLY A 123 19.91 11.56 3.31
N TYR A 124 20.66 12.56 2.81
CA TYR A 124 20.38 13.17 1.52
C TYR A 124 20.63 12.20 0.35
N GLN A 125 21.68 11.38 0.43
CA GLN A 125 21.93 10.35 -0.57
C GLN A 125 20.80 9.31 -0.60
N LEU A 126 20.32 8.83 0.55
CA LEU A 126 19.17 7.91 0.58
C LEU A 126 17.92 8.54 -0.02
N TYR A 127 17.70 9.84 0.19
CA TYR A 127 16.63 10.55 -0.48
C TYR A 127 16.78 10.53 -2.00
N ILE A 128 18.00 10.75 -2.53
CA ILE A 128 18.27 10.64 -3.96
C ILE A 128 17.95 9.22 -4.46
N GLU A 129 18.45 8.17 -3.79
CA GLU A 129 18.18 6.79 -4.18
C GLU A 129 16.68 6.49 -4.20
N LEU A 130 15.95 6.89 -3.15
CA LEU A 130 14.50 6.71 -3.03
C LEU A 130 13.75 7.40 -4.17
N VAL A 131 14.01 8.69 -4.41
CA VAL A 131 13.20 9.48 -5.36
C VAL A 131 13.64 9.29 -6.80
N ARG A 132 14.94 9.33 -7.07
CA ARG A 132 15.48 9.33 -8.43
C ARG A 132 15.60 7.93 -8.99
N GLU A 133 16.19 7.01 -8.23
CA GLU A 133 16.50 5.66 -8.74
C GLU A 133 15.31 4.71 -8.56
N LEU A 134 14.59 4.82 -7.44
CA LEU A 134 13.46 3.93 -7.10
C LEU A 134 12.07 4.53 -7.39
N GLY A 135 11.99 5.82 -7.77
CA GLY A 135 10.73 6.47 -8.11
C GLY A 135 9.76 6.64 -6.93
N PHE A 136 10.26 6.65 -5.69
CA PHE A 136 9.44 6.82 -4.49
C PHE A 136 8.87 8.24 -4.43
N PRO A 137 7.57 8.43 -4.11
CA PRO A 137 6.96 9.76 -4.08
C PRO A 137 7.59 10.64 -3.00
N LYS A 138 8.14 11.79 -3.39
CA LYS A 138 8.79 12.73 -2.46
C LYS A 138 7.84 13.21 -1.35
N GLU A 139 6.55 13.34 -1.63
CA GLU A 139 5.53 13.71 -0.63
C GLU A 139 5.26 12.63 0.42
N HIS A 140 5.78 11.41 0.21
CA HIS A 140 5.72 10.29 1.15
C HIS A 140 7.01 10.19 1.98
N ILE A 141 7.93 11.13 1.84
CA ILE A 141 9.16 11.22 2.62
C ILE A 141 9.04 12.41 3.57
N LEU A 142 9.30 12.15 4.85
CA LEU A 142 9.45 13.16 5.89
C LEU A 142 10.91 13.16 6.34
N PHE A 143 11.58 14.31 6.25
CA PHE A 143 12.87 14.49 6.89
C PHE A 143 12.71 14.81 8.37
N CYS A 144 13.55 14.16 9.18
CA CYS A 144 13.59 14.31 10.62
C CYS A 144 15.03 14.59 11.05
N THR A 145 15.24 15.49 12.01
CA THR A 145 16.57 15.73 12.59
C THR A 145 16.46 16.32 14.00
N HIS A 146 17.48 16.12 14.83
CA HIS A 146 17.65 16.83 16.10
C HIS A 146 18.36 18.19 15.91
N ASP A 147 19.18 18.33 14.86
CA ASP A 147 20.10 19.46 14.69
C ASP A 147 19.50 20.57 13.80
N ILE A 148 19.33 21.76 14.40
CA ILE A 148 18.84 22.96 13.72
C ILE A 148 19.84 23.43 12.64
N THR A 149 21.15 23.27 12.87
CA THR A 149 22.18 23.73 11.92
C THR A 149 22.14 22.93 10.62
N GLN A 150 21.85 21.63 10.72
CA GLN A 150 21.62 20.79 9.55
C GLN A 150 20.37 21.17 8.77
N GLN A 151 19.31 21.62 9.45
CA GLN A 151 18.14 22.13 8.73
C GLN A 151 18.50 23.31 7.84
N VAL A 152 19.43 24.17 8.27
CA VAL A 152 19.93 25.29 7.46
C VAL A 152 20.75 24.79 6.28
N SER A 153 21.70 23.88 6.53
CA SER A 153 22.56 23.30 5.49
C SER A 153 21.74 22.58 4.41
N ILE A 154 20.82 21.70 4.80
CA ILE A 154 20.02 20.94 3.83
C ILE A 154 19.08 21.85 3.02
N ARG A 155 18.48 22.87 3.65
CA ARG A 155 17.69 23.88 2.93
C ARG A 155 18.51 24.58 1.87
N SER A 156 19.78 24.89 2.17
CA SER A 156 20.69 25.53 1.23
C SER A 156 21.01 24.62 0.04
N ILE A 157 21.25 23.33 0.28
CA ILE A 157 21.54 22.32 -0.75
C ILE A 157 20.35 22.18 -1.71
N PHE A 158 19.14 21.99 -1.18
CA PHE A 158 17.93 21.85 -2.00
C PHE A 158 17.63 23.13 -2.79
N LYS A 159 17.80 24.30 -2.16
CA LYS A 159 17.65 25.59 -2.84
C LYS A 159 18.64 25.76 -3.99
N HIS A 160 19.91 25.40 -3.77
CA HIS A 160 20.94 25.47 -4.80
C HIS A 160 20.65 24.50 -5.96
N ALA A 161 20.21 23.29 -5.64
CA ALA A 161 19.81 22.28 -6.62
C ALA A 161 18.50 22.62 -7.36
N LYS A 162 17.78 23.67 -6.95
CA LYS A 162 16.43 24.02 -7.44
C LYS A 162 15.43 22.86 -7.29
N ILE A 163 15.60 22.07 -6.23
CA ILE A 163 14.72 20.96 -5.87
C ILE A 163 13.84 21.41 -4.70
N GLU A 164 12.56 21.10 -4.78
CA GLU A 164 11.64 21.31 -3.66
C GLU A 164 12.04 20.40 -2.49
N LEU A 165 12.34 21.02 -1.34
CA LEU A 165 12.69 20.31 -0.12
C LEU A 165 11.46 19.53 0.40
N PRO A 166 11.60 18.23 0.73
CA PRO A 166 10.58 17.50 1.46
C PRO A 166 10.20 18.19 2.77
N LEU A 167 9.07 17.78 3.36
CA LEU A 167 8.72 18.28 4.68
C LEU A 167 9.86 17.91 5.66
N LEU A 168 10.39 18.91 6.36
CA LEU A 168 11.47 18.78 7.33
C LEU A 168 10.95 19.20 8.69
N LEU A 169 10.94 18.27 9.64
CA LEU A 169 10.48 18.49 11.01
C LEU A 169 11.59 18.16 12.02
N ALA A 170 11.66 18.93 13.10
CA ALA A 170 12.51 18.60 14.24
C ALA A 170 11.89 17.44 15.04
N LYS A 171 12.71 16.50 15.54
CA LYS A 171 12.25 15.39 16.40
C LYS A 171 11.57 15.84 17.68
N THR A 172 11.90 17.03 18.16
CA THR A 172 11.26 17.66 19.33
C THR A 172 9.84 18.14 19.04
N ASN A 173 9.47 18.32 17.76
CA ASN A 173 8.13 18.75 17.35
C ASN A 173 7.15 17.57 17.26
N LYS A 174 6.97 16.89 18.39
CA LYS A 174 6.15 15.69 18.56
C LYS A 174 4.75 15.83 17.95
N ALA A 175 4.06 16.95 18.23
CA ALA A 175 2.68 17.13 17.76
C ALA A 175 2.59 17.13 16.23
N GLN A 176 3.49 17.83 15.52
CA GLN A 176 3.48 17.86 14.07
C GLN A 176 3.90 16.53 13.43
N LEU A 177 4.90 15.85 14.00
CA LEU A 177 5.34 14.53 13.55
C LEU A 177 4.20 13.52 13.62
N GLN A 178 3.57 13.41 14.79
CA GLN A 178 2.51 12.46 15.02
C GLN A 178 1.27 12.77 14.17
N LEU A 179 0.94 14.06 13.98
CA LEU A 179 -0.13 14.46 13.08
C LEU A 179 0.17 14.09 11.63
N TRP A 180 1.40 14.27 11.16
CA TRP A 180 1.78 13.88 9.81
C TRP A 180 1.66 12.38 9.60
N ILE A 181 2.15 11.58 10.55
CA ILE A 181 2.04 10.11 10.50
C ILE A 181 0.58 9.68 10.53
N GLN A 182 -0.23 10.27 11.41
CA GLN A 182 -1.65 9.99 11.48
C GLN A 182 -2.35 10.29 10.15
N LYS A 183 -2.08 11.45 9.53
CA LYS A 183 -2.61 11.79 8.20
C LYS A 183 -2.21 10.79 7.13
N LYS A 184 -0.97 10.26 7.17
CA LYS A 184 -0.52 9.21 6.24
C LYS A 184 -1.20 7.87 6.49
N LYS A 185 -1.36 7.46 7.76
CA LYS A 185 -2.03 6.21 8.14
C LYS A 185 -3.54 6.22 7.87
N GLU A 186 -4.18 7.37 8.03
CA GLU A 186 -5.63 7.55 7.81
C GLU A 186 -6.00 7.91 6.37
N ASN A 187 -5.02 7.99 5.47
CA ASN A 187 -5.27 8.27 4.07
C ASN A 187 -6.03 7.09 3.45
N SER A 188 -7.26 7.34 3.00
CA SER A 188 -8.15 6.31 2.43
C SER A 188 -7.51 5.57 1.26
N TYR A 189 -6.82 6.28 0.36
CA TYR A 189 -6.13 5.68 -0.78
C TYR A 189 -5.02 4.72 -0.33
N SER A 190 -4.18 5.15 0.62
CA SER A 190 -3.13 4.30 1.19
C SER A 190 -3.70 3.08 1.90
N ILE A 191 -4.80 3.24 2.66
CA ILE A 191 -5.49 2.12 3.33
C ILE A 191 -5.96 1.09 2.31
N LEU A 192 -6.71 1.54 1.30
CA LEU A 192 -7.23 0.70 0.23
C LEU A 192 -6.09 -0.05 -0.49
N ARG A 193 -5.08 0.69 -0.96
CA ARG A 193 -3.95 0.12 -1.71
C ARG A 193 -3.22 -0.95 -0.89
N ARG A 194 -2.87 -0.64 0.36
CA ARG A 194 -2.17 -1.56 1.25
C ARG A 194 -2.99 -2.81 1.52
N ALA A 195 -4.29 -2.65 1.76
CA ALA A 195 -5.16 -3.80 2.02
C ALA A 195 -5.33 -4.69 0.79
N ILE A 196 -5.41 -4.12 -0.42
CA ILE A 196 -5.42 -4.91 -1.67
C ILE A 196 -4.12 -5.70 -1.83
N ILE A 197 -2.96 -5.08 -1.58
CA ILE A 197 -1.66 -5.77 -1.60
C ILE A 197 -1.66 -6.96 -0.63
N MET A 198 -2.04 -6.71 0.63
CA MET A 198 -2.08 -7.74 1.67
C MET A 198 -3.07 -8.86 1.32
N GLY A 199 -4.24 -8.51 0.78
CA GLY A 199 -5.24 -9.47 0.35
C GLY A 199 -4.73 -10.37 -0.76
N CYS A 200 -4.14 -9.79 -1.80
CA CYS A 200 -3.56 -10.56 -2.90
C CYS A 200 -2.44 -11.49 -2.43
N GLN A 201 -1.53 -11.02 -1.57
CA GLN A 201 -0.45 -11.85 -1.01
C GLN A 201 -0.99 -12.99 -0.13
N HIS A 202 -1.96 -12.69 0.73
CA HIS A 202 -2.60 -13.69 1.60
C HIS A 202 -3.25 -14.80 0.76
N LEU A 203 -4.00 -14.42 -0.28
CA LEU A 203 -4.66 -15.35 -1.18
C LEU A 203 -3.68 -16.19 -2.00
N GLN A 204 -2.55 -15.60 -2.45
CA GLN A 204 -1.48 -16.35 -3.10
C GLN A 204 -0.88 -17.41 -2.17
N THR A 205 -0.73 -17.11 -0.88
CA THR A 205 -0.26 -18.09 0.12
C THR A 205 -1.26 -19.24 0.28
N ILE A 206 -2.56 -18.94 0.37
CA ILE A 206 -3.61 -19.96 0.44
C ILE A 206 -3.61 -20.82 -0.82
N LEU A 207 -3.51 -20.21 -2.01
CA LEU A 207 -3.46 -20.94 -3.28
C LEU A 207 -2.25 -21.87 -3.39
N LYS A 208 -1.10 -21.48 -2.84
CA LYS A 208 0.10 -22.32 -2.80
C LYS A 208 -0.05 -23.51 -1.85
N ALA A 209 -0.69 -23.29 -0.69
CA ALA A 209 -0.88 -24.33 0.31
C ALA A 209 -1.97 -25.33 -0.07
N GLU A 210 -3.11 -24.85 -0.58
CA GLU A 210 -4.29 -25.68 -0.89
C GLU A 210 -4.93 -25.37 -2.25
N PRO A 211 -4.25 -25.65 -3.38
CA PRO A 211 -4.68 -25.15 -4.68
C PRO A 211 -6.09 -25.57 -5.10
N GLN A 212 -6.51 -26.79 -4.75
CA GLN A 212 -7.81 -27.35 -5.13
C GLN A 212 -8.96 -26.92 -4.19
N ASN A 213 -8.64 -26.50 -2.96
CA ASN A 213 -9.63 -26.11 -1.95
C ASN A 213 -9.74 -24.60 -1.76
N ALA A 214 -8.73 -23.85 -2.21
CA ALA A 214 -8.67 -22.39 -2.13
C ALA A 214 -9.73 -21.69 -2.98
N ILE A 215 -10.25 -22.32 -4.03
CA ILE A 215 -11.23 -21.73 -4.94
C ILE A 215 -12.65 -22.14 -4.50
N HIS A 216 -13.55 -21.17 -4.40
CA HIS A 216 -14.94 -21.43 -4.04
C HIS A 216 -15.59 -22.36 -5.09
N LYS A 217 -16.49 -23.26 -4.66
CA LYS A 217 -17.13 -24.25 -5.54
C LYS A 217 -17.83 -23.63 -6.75
N LEU A 218 -18.34 -22.41 -6.60
CA LEU A 218 -18.91 -21.60 -7.67
C LEU A 218 -17.94 -21.36 -8.84
N PHE A 219 -16.63 -21.26 -8.59
CA PHE A 219 -15.61 -21.11 -9.63
C PHE A 219 -14.88 -22.42 -9.93
N ARG A 220 -15.34 -23.54 -9.37
CA ARG A 220 -14.84 -24.85 -9.78
C ARG A 220 -15.42 -25.13 -11.16
N ILE A 221 -14.52 -25.39 -12.07
CA ILE A 221 -14.80 -25.56 -13.47
C ILE A 221 -15.59 -26.85 -13.60
N ASP A 222 -16.88 -26.74 -13.91
CA ASP A 222 -17.65 -27.88 -14.35
C ASP A 222 -17.09 -28.32 -15.71
N TYR A 223 -16.73 -29.59 -15.77
CA TYR A 223 -16.15 -30.30 -16.92
C TYR A 223 -17.05 -30.31 -18.17
N ASP A 224 -18.23 -29.70 -18.10
CA ASP A 224 -19.23 -29.68 -19.18
C ASP A 224 -19.31 -28.32 -19.90
N SER A 225 -18.41 -27.38 -19.57
CA SER A 225 -18.29 -26.10 -20.29
C SER A 225 -17.14 -26.17 -21.31
N SER A 226 -17.41 -25.75 -22.55
CA SER A 226 -16.41 -25.60 -23.62
C SER A 226 -15.31 -24.55 -23.36
N LEU A 227 -15.20 -24.08 -22.11
CA LEU A 227 -14.22 -23.10 -21.67
C LEU A 227 -13.14 -23.79 -20.85
N PRO A 228 -11.86 -23.47 -21.08
CA PRO A 228 -10.77 -24.07 -20.32
C PRO A 228 -10.89 -23.69 -18.83
N PRO A 229 -10.52 -24.63 -17.94
CA PRO A 229 -10.53 -24.35 -16.52
C PRO A 229 -9.63 -23.17 -16.14
N LEU A 230 -10.06 -22.34 -15.18
CA LEU A 230 -9.18 -21.32 -14.60
C LEU A 230 -7.96 -21.99 -13.97
N THR A 231 -6.77 -21.70 -14.50
CA THR A 231 -5.53 -22.32 -14.03
C THR A 231 -5.00 -21.61 -12.78
N LEU A 232 -4.23 -22.33 -11.97
CA LEU A 232 -3.52 -21.75 -10.82
C LEU A 232 -2.57 -20.62 -11.24
N GLN A 233 -1.95 -20.74 -12.40
CA GLN A 233 -1.07 -19.71 -12.94
C GLN A 233 -1.86 -18.44 -13.28
N GLU A 234 -3.03 -18.56 -13.91
CA GLU A 234 -3.89 -17.41 -14.18
C GLU A 234 -4.38 -16.71 -12.92
N LEU A 235 -4.72 -17.46 -11.88
CA LEU A 235 -5.09 -16.89 -10.58
C LEU A 235 -3.93 -16.17 -9.91
N ASN A 236 -2.73 -16.76 -9.94
CA ASN A 236 -1.54 -16.10 -9.42
C ASN A 236 -1.22 -14.81 -10.20
N ASN A 237 -1.32 -14.83 -11.52
CA ASN A 237 -1.13 -13.66 -12.37
C ASN A 237 -2.20 -12.59 -12.11
N TYR A 238 -3.46 -13.00 -11.94
CA TYR A 238 -4.56 -12.11 -11.57
C TYR A 238 -4.29 -11.40 -10.23
N LEU A 239 -3.96 -12.16 -9.18
CA LEU A 239 -3.63 -11.60 -7.87
C LEU A 239 -2.35 -10.75 -7.89
N ALA A 240 -1.37 -11.07 -8.74
CA ALA A 240 -0.17 -10.25 -8.92
C ALA A 240 -0.46 -8.95 -9.68
N THR A 241 -1.48 -8.94 -10.55
CA THR A 241 -1.85 -7.78 -11.38
C THR A 241 -2.67 -6.75 -10.61
N LEU A 242 -3.64 -7.17 -9.79
CA LEU A 242 -4.55 -6.22 -9.11
C LEU A 242 -3.81 -5.12 -8.33
N PRO A 243 -2.75 -5.39 -7.55
CA PRO A 243 -2.02 -4.35 -6.84
C PRO A 243 -1.31 -3.33 -7.72
N THR A 244 -0.91 -3.71 -8.94
CA THR A 244 -0.17 -2.82 -9.86
C THR A 244 -1.07 -1.76 -10.49
N LEU A 245 -2.39 -1.98 -10.48
CA LEU A 245 -3.40 -1.03 -10.95
C LEU A 245 -3.61 0.15 -10.00
N LEU A 246 -3.04 0.10 -8.79
CA LEU A 246 -3.08 1.17 -7.79
C LEU A 246 -1.67 1.70 -7.53
N PRO A 247 -1.26 2.79 -8.22
CA PRO A 247 0.08 3.35 -8.07
C PRO A 247 0.39 3.75 -6.62
N LEU A 248 1.67 3.79 -6.26
CA LEU A 248 2.08 4.17 -4.90
C LEU A 248 1.67 5.61 -4.55
N ARG A 249 1.79 6.52 -5.53
CA ARG A 249 1.27 7.88 -5.45
C ARG A 249 -0.21 7.89 -5.81
N CYS A 250 -1.05 8.47 -4.95
CA CYS A 250 -2.44 8.72 -5.31
C CYS A 250 -2.50 9.59 -6.58
N PRO A 251 -3.11 9.10 -7.66
CA PRO A 251 -3.16 9.84 -8.92
C PRO A 251 -4.05 11.08 -8.77
N ALA A 252 -3.83 12.09 -9.61
CA ALA A 252 -4.67 13.31 -9.60
C ALA A 252 -6.15 13.02 -9.93
N ASN A 253 -6.42 11.91 -10.64
CA ASN A 253 -7.77 11.44 -10.96
C ASN A 253 -7.92 9.95 -10.60
N PRO A 254 -8.11 9.61 -9.32
CA PRO A 254 -8.28 8.22 -8.85
C PRO A 254 -9.40 7.43 -9.54
N PRO A 255 -10.58 8.02 -9.84
CA PRO A 255 -11.66 7.33 -10.54
C PRO A 255 -11.25 6.58 -11.83
N VAL A 256 -10.28 7.09 -12.60
CA VAL A 256 -9.78 6.41 -13.81
C VAL A 256 -9.12 5.08 -13.45
N PHE A 257 -8.28 5.07 -12.41
CA PHE A 257 -7.61 3.87 -11.93
C PHE A 257 -8.58 2.92 -11.25
N TYR A 258 -9.58 3.43 -10.53
CA TYR A 258 -10.62 2.60 -9.91
C TYR A 258 -11.47 1.89 -10.96
N LYS A 259 -11.82 2.58 -12.06
CA LYS A 259 -12.51 1.96 -13.20
C LYS A 259 -11.66 0.84 -13.81
N LEU A 260 -10.37 1.08 -14.03
CA LEU A 260 -9.46 0.05 -14.54
C LEU A 260 -9.34 -1.13 -13.58
N PHE A 261 -9.28 -0.87 -12.28
CA PHE A 261 -9.25 -1.88 -11.24
C PHE A 261 -10.52 -2.73 -11.25
N ILE A 262 -11.71 -2.13 -11.19
CA ILE A 262 -12.98 -2.86 -11.23
C ILE A 262 -13.12 -3.66 -12.53
N LYS A 263 -12.68 -3.10 -13.67
CA LYS A 263 -12.67 -3.82 -14.94
C LYS A 263 -11.82 -5.09 -14.84
N HIS A 264 -10.62 -5.01 -14.28
CA HIS A 264 -9.76 -6.20 -14.11
C HIS A 264 -10.33 -7.16 -13.07
N LEU A 265 -10.84 -6.64 -11.96
CA LEU A 265 -11.49 -7.41 -10.90
C LEU A 265 -12.67 -8.24 -11.44
N ALA A 266 -13.45 -7.66 -12.35
CA ALA A 266 -14.60 -8.31 -12.97
C ALA A 266 -14.23 -9.19 -14.18
N LEU A 267 -13.10 -8.94 -14.87
CA LEU A 267 -12.73 -9.63 -16.12
C LEU A 267 -12.74 -11.15 -15.96
N LYS A 268 -12.07 -11.65 -14.91
CA LYS A 268 -12.01 -13.10 -14.67
C LYS A 268 -13.37 -13.70 -14.35
N TRP A 269 -14.30 -12.92 -13.78
CA TRP A 269 -15.66 -13.35 -13.57
C TRP A 269 -16.46 -13.54 -14.86
N GLU A 270 -16.14 -12.75 -15.90
CA GLU A 270 -16.81 -12.85 -17.19
C GLU A 270 -16.41 -14.11 -17.94
N ASP A 271 -15.12 -14.46 -17.89
CA ASP A 271 -14.54 -15.54 -18.71
C ASP A 271 -14.84 -16.94 -18.15
N THR A 272 -14.92 -17.10 -16.83
CA THR A 272 -14.96 -18.45 -16.19
C THR A 272 -16.29 -18.86 -15.57
N TYR A 273 -17.26 -17.95 -15.49
CA TYR A 273 -18.50 -18.24 -14.78
C TYR A 273 -19.71 -18.12 -15.70
N LYS A 274 -20.06 -19.25 -16.33
CA LYS A 274 -21.40 -19.51 -16.88
C LYS A 274 -22.20 -20.23 -15.81
N LEU A 275 -23.10 -19.50 -15.15
CA LEU A 275 -24.01 -20.08 -14.18
C LEU A 275 -24.89 -21.10 -14.92
N ASP A 276 -24.77 -22.39 -14.58
CA ASP A 276 -25.68 -23.40 -15.10
C ASP A 276 -27.09 -22.96 -14.70
N LYS A 277 -27.97 -22.75 -15.70
CA LYS A 277 -29.36 -22.34 -15.48
C LYS A 277 -30.11 -23.33 -14.57
N LYS A 278 -29.59 -24.56 -14.40
CA LYS A 278 -30.14 -25.59 -13.51
C LYS A 278 -29.67 -25.53 -12.06
N LEU A 279 -28.52 -24.91 -11.78
CA LEU A 279 -28.08 -24.60 -10.42
C LEU A 279 -28.93 -23.41 -9.91
N ARG A 280 -30.15 -23.72 -9.46
CA ARG A 280 -30.90 -22.84 -8.57
C ARG A 280 -29.94 -22.45 -7.45
N LEU A 281 -29.67 -21.16 -7.33
CA LEU A 281 -28.80 -20.59 -6.30
C LEU A 281 -29.16 -21.22 -4.97
N THR A 282 -28.31 -22.14 -4.51
CA THR A 282 -28.63 -23.04 -3.39
C THR A 282 -28.64 -22.29 -2.06
N THR A 283 -28.03 -21.10 -2.03
CA THR A 283 -28.01 -20.20 -0.89
C THR A 283 -28.27 -18.74 -1.29
N GLN A 284 -28.87 -17.95 -0.39
CA GLN A 284 -29.12 -16.52 -0.57
C GLN A 284 -27.83 -15.72 -0.86
N ASN A 285 -26.71 -16.16 -0.29
CA ASN A 285 -25.41 -15.51 -0.47
C ASN A 285 -24.93 -15.64 -1.92
N GLU A 286 -25.00 -16.83 -2.51
CA GLU A 286 -24.65 -17.06 -3.92
C GLU A 286 -25.48 -16.17 -4.85
N TYR A 287 -26.77 -15.99 -4.54
CA TYR A 287 -27.65 -15.09 -5.29
C TYR A 287 -27.20 -13.65 -5.21
N ASN A 288 -26.98 -13.15 -3.98
CA ASN A 288 -26.57 -11.77 -3.74
C ASN A 288 -25.23 -11.47 -4.43
N PHE A 289 -24.28 -12.41 -4.39
CA PHE A 289 -22.98 -12.25 -5.04
C PHE A 289 -23.06 -12.20 -6.57
N ASN A 290 -23.88 -13.05 -7.18
CA ASN A 290 -24.13 -12.99 -8.62
C ASN A 290 -24.83 -11.68 -9.02
N TRP A 291 -25.74 -11.19 -8.18
CA TRP A 291 -26.37 -9.89 -8.39
C TRP A 291 -25.37 -8.73 -8.33
N ILE A 292 -24.49 -8.70 -7.31
CA ILE A 292 -23.42 -7.69 -7.19
C ILE A 292 -22.51 -7.71 -8.42
N ARG A 293 -22.13 -8.90 -8.91
CA ARG A 293 -21.39 -9.04 -10.18
C ARG A 293 -22.13 -8.40 -11.35
N LYS A 294 -23.41 -8.74 -11.55
CA LYS A 294 -24.22 -8.19 -12.65
C LYS A 294 -24.30 -6.67 -12.57
N CYS A 295 -24.47 -6.12 -11.36
CA CYS A 295 -24.45 -4.69 -11.11
C CYS A 295 -23.08 -4.07 -11.45
N ALA A 296 -21.97 -4.67 -11.01
CA ALA A 296 -20.61 -4.21 -11.31
C ALA A 296 -20.35 -4.14 -12.83
N LYS A 297 -20.77 -5.17 -13.57
CA LYS A 297 -20.69 -5.21 -15.03
C LYS A 297 -21.51 -4.10 -15.68
N ASN A 298 -22.78 -3.98 -15.31
CA ASN A 298 -23.66 -2.97 -15.85
C ASN A 298 -23.10 -1.57 -15.58
N TRP A 299 -22.59 -1.33 -14.37
CA TRP A 299 -21.94 -0.08 -14.02
C TRP A 299 -20.71 0.16 -14.90
N LEU A 300 -19.87 -0.85 -15.17
CA LEU A 300 -18.68 -0.71 -16.03
C LEU A 300 -19.01 -0.22 -17.45
N SER A 301 -20.19 -0.57 -17.95
CA SER A 301 -20.71 -0.10 -19.24
C SER A 301 -21.16 1.38 -19.21
N HIS A 302 -21.42 1.95 -18.04
CA HIS A 302 -21.88 3.33 -17.88
C HIS A 302 -20.75 4.21 -17.30
N THR A 303 -20.15 5.03 -18.16
CA THR A 303 -18.95 5.83 -17.84
C THR A 303 -19.18 6.92 -16.79
N THR A 304 -20.41 7.36 -16.59
CA THR A 304 -20.78 8.43 -15.66
C THR A 304 -20.73 7.97 -14.20
N THR A 305 -21.16 6.74 -13.92
CA THR A 305 -21.21 6.17 -12.56
C THR A 305 -19.83 6.06 -11.92
N PHE A 306 -18.79 5.82 -12.72
CA PHE A 306 -17.41 5.68 -12.22
C PHE A 306 -16.77 6.98 -11.77
N LYS A 307 -17.27 8.15 -12.17
CA LYS A 307 -16.72 9.43 -11.73
C LYS A 307 -16.88 9.66 -10.23
N GLN A 308 -17.79 8.93 -9.58
CA GLN A 308 -18.12 9.08 -8.16
C GLN A 308 -17.53 7.96 -7.28
N PHE A 309 -16.77 7.03 -7.84
CA PHE A 309 -16.19 5.94 -7.05
C PHE A 309 -15.16 6.47 -6.07
N SER A 310 -15.34 6.08 -4.82
CA SER A 310 -14.44 6.33 -3.70
C SER A 310 -13.63 5.07 -3.38
N GLU A 311 -12.69 5.21 -2.44
CA GLU A 311 -11.97 4.07 -1.91
C GLU A 311 -12.87 3.07 -1.19
N GLN A 312 -13.97 3.53 -0.58
CA GLN A 312 -14.95 2.67 0.08
C GLN A 312 -15.61 1.74 -0.93
N ASP A 313 -16.03 2.28 -2.08
CA ASP A 313 -16.66 1.49 -3.15
C ASP A 313 -15.69 0.43 -3.69
N LEU A 314 -14.44 0.83 -3.95
CA LEU A 314 -13.43 -0.09 -4.46
C LEU A 314 -13.07 -1.18 -3.45
N GLY A 315 -12.96 -0.81 -2.17
CA GLY A 315 -12.72 -1.75 -1.07
C GLY A 315 -13.86 -2.74 -0.90
N PHE A 316 -15.11 -2.28 -1.00
CA PHE A 316 -16.29 -3.14 -0.96
C PHE A 316 -16.26 -4.18 -2.09
N PHE A 317 -16.02 -3.72 -3.32
CA PHE A 317 -15.94 -4.63 -4.47
C PHE A 317 -14.82 -5.65 -4.31
N PHE A 318 -13.63 -5.23 -3.90
CA PHE A 318 -12.54 -6.17 -3.66
C PHE A 318 -12.90 -7.22 -2.60
N LEU A 319 -13.45 -6.81 -1.45
CA LEU A 319 -13.87 -7.72 -0.38
C LEU A 319 -14.84 -8.78 -0.88
N ILE A 320 -15.92 -8.33 -1.49
CA ILE A 320 -16.96 -9.22 -2.02
C ILE A 320 -16.34 -10.14 -3.08
N THR A 321 -15.51 -9.59 -3.97
CA THR A 321 -14.93 -10.39 -5.04
C THR A 321 -14.03 -11.49 -4.50
N MET A 322 -13.15 -11.19 -3.55
CA MET A 322 -12.26 -12.19 -2.96
C MET A 322 -13.03 -13.26 -2.19
N ARG A 323 -14.04 -12.87 -1.40
CA ARG A 323 -14.91 -13.82 -0.66
C ARG A 323 -15.74 -14.74 -1.55
N VAL A 324 -16.03 -14.29 -2.77
CA VAL A 324 -16.79 -15.05 -3.77
C VAL A 324 -15.91 -16.00 -4.57
N MET A 325 -14.70 -15.57 -4.93
CA MET A 325 -13.76 -16.38 -5.70
C MET A 325 -13.06 -17.43 -4.84
N PHE A 326 -12.70 -17.09 -3.60
CA PHE A 326 -11.85 -17.90 -2.74
C PHE A 326 -12.61 -18.46 -1.55
N LYS A 327 -12.28 -19.69 -1.17
CA LYS A 327 -12.79 -20.33 0.03
C LYS A 327 -12.02 -19.79 1.24
N LEU A 328 -12.55 -18.75 1.85
CA LEU A 328 -11.99 -18.14 3.06
C LEU A 328 -12.69 -18.65 4.32
N THR A 329 -11.97 -18.67 5.44
CA THR A 329 -12.52 -18.99 6.76
C THR A 329 -13.49 -17.91 7.24
N GLU A 330 -14.34 -18.22 8.21
CA GLU A 330 -15.27 -17.22 8.78
C GLU A 330 -14.54 -16.09 9.53
N THR A 331 -13.29 -16.33 9.94
CA THR A 331 -12.44 -15.29 10.51
C THR A 331 -12.12 -14.20 9.49
N THR A 332 -12.11 -12.95 9.93
CA THR A 332 -11.79 -11.77 9.11
C THR A 332 -10.28 -11.58 9.04
N PRO A 333 -9.60 -11.84 7.89
CA PRO A 333 -8.17 -11.65 7.76
C PRO A 333 -7.76 -10.19 7.91
N ALA A 334 -6.48 -9.94 8.21
CA ALA A 334 -5.96 -8.59 8.48
C ALA A 334 -6.24 -7.57 7.36
N TYR A 335 -6.18 -8.01 6.09
CA TYR A 335 -6.48 -7.13 4.96
C TYR A 335 -7.95 -6.69 4.93
N GLU A 336 -8.87 -7.56 5.34
CA GLU A 336 -10.30 -7.22 5.40
C GLU A 336 -10.56 -6.25 6.54
N GLN A 337 -9.98 -6.49 7.71
CA GLN A 337 -10.04 -5.57 8.85
C GLN A 337 -9.53 -4.17 8.45
N MET A 338 -8.50 -4.12 7.62
CA MET A 338 -7.96 -2.87 7.10
C MET A 338 -8.92 -2.17 6.13
N LEU A 339 -9.54 -2.90 5.20
CA LEU A 339 -10.58 -2.34 4.32
C LEU A 339 -11.80 -1.86 5.10
N LEU A 340 -12.19 -2.56 6.17
CA LEU A 340 -13.33 -2.18 7.00
C LEU A 340 -13.15 -0.79 7.65
N LYS A 341 -11.91 -0.33 7.85
CA LYS A 341 -11.62 1.03 8.32
C LYS A 341 -12.10 2.11 7.36
N LEU A 342 -12.20 1.81 6.06
CA LEU A 342 -12.72 2.76 5.06
C LEU A 342 -14.17 3.14 5.36
N PHE A 343 -14.97 2.22 5.91
CA PHE A 343 -16.41 2.40 6.16
C PHE A 343 -16.72 3.00 7.54
N GLN A 344 -15.72 3.15 8.42
CA GLN A 344 -15.93 3.71 9.76
C GLN A 344 -16.20 5.22 9.75
N LYS A 345 -15.76 5.92 8.70
CA LYS A 345 -16.14 7.31 8.46
C LYS A 345 -17.47 7.31 7.72
N GLN A 346 -18.54 7.84 8.34
CA GLN A 346 -19.83 7.99 7.67
C GLN A 346 -19.60 8.72 6.35
N PRO A 347 -19.97 8.11 5.22
CA PRO A 347 -19.85 8.81 3.95
C PRO A 347 -20.81 9.99 3.96
N ASN A 348 -20.30 11.15 3.56
CA ASN A 348 -21.09 12.36 3.36
C ASN A 348 -21.85 12.25 2.04
N TYR A 349 -22.66 11.20 1.87
CA TYR A 349 -23.55 11.10 0.72
C TYR A 349 -24.68 12.11 0.93
N PRO A 350 -25.00 12.97 -0.07
CA PRO A 350 -26.28 13.66 -0.04
C PRO A 350 -27.36 12.60 0.12
N GLN A 351 -28.24 12.75 1.12
CA GLN A 351 -29.34 11.84 1.36
C GLN A 351 -30.16 11.72 0.08
N TYR A 352 -29.96 10.65 -0.68
CA TYR A 352 -30.83 10.30 -1.79
C TYR A 352 -32.15 9.87 -1.16
N GLN A 353 -33.11 10.78 -1.15
CA GLN A 353 -34.51 10.39 -0.94
C GLN A 353 -34.86 9.47 -2.11
N LEU A 354 -35.02 8.19 -1.81
CA LEU A 354 -35.58 7.25 -2.77
C LEU A 354 -36.89 7.85 -3.29
N PRO A 355 -37.11 7.90 -4.62
CA PRO A 355 -38.39 8.29 -5.17
C PRO A 355 -39.46 7.44 -4.49
N GLN A 356 -40.38 8.10 -3.78
CA GLN A 356 -41.55 7.44 -3.21
C GLN A 356 -42.23 6.68 -4.34
N PRO A 357 -42.53 5.37 -4.18
CA PRO A 357 -43.18 4.60 -5.22
C PRO A 357 -44.48 5.32 -5.57
N HIS A 358 -44.59 5.80 -6.81
CA HIS A 358 -45.85 6.33 -7.32
C HIS A 358 -46.87 5.19 -7.27
N SER A 359 -47.71 5.20 -6.23
CA SER A 359 -48.93 4.43 -6.15
C SER A 359 -49.83 4.90 -7.29
N LYS A 360 -49.73 4.27 -8.46
CA LYS A 360 -50.79 4.29 -9.45
C LYS A 360 -51.98 3.59 -8.82
N LEU A 361 -52.83 4.38 -8.15
CA LEU A 361 -54.18 4.00 -7.79
C LEU A 361 -54.91 3.67 -9.09
N HIS A 362 -55.10 2.37 -9.34
CA HIS A 362 -56.16 1.90 -10.21
C HIS A 362 -57.49 2.31 -9.57
N SER A 363 -58.04 3.45 -9.98
CA SER A 363 -59.46 3.73 -9.80
C SER A 363 -60.23 2.92 -10.83
N THR A 364 -60.60 1.70 -10.47
CA THR A 364 -61.72 0.99 -11.09
C THR A 364 -62.99 1.81 -10.82
N GLN A 365 -63.54 2.44 -11.86
CA GLN A 365 -64.89 2.99 -11.77
C GLN A 365 -65.90 1.84 -11.73
N PRO A 366 -66.90 1.86 -10.84
CA PRO A 366 -67.97 0.88 -10.84
C PRO A 366 -68.96 1.17 -11.98
N ILE A 367 -69.34 0.10 -12.65
CA ILE A 367 -70.41 0.04 -13.65
C ILE A 367 -71.72 0.47 -12.96
N SER A 368 -72.31 1.56 -13.42
CA SER A 368 -73.69 1.92 -13.08
C SER A 368 -74.63 1.00 -13.87
N SER A 369 -75.35 0.16 -13.14
CA SER A 369 -76.52 -0.57 -13.61
C SER A 369 -77.62 0.41 -14.02
N VAL A 370 -78.16 0.18 -15.22
CA VAL A 370 -79.46 0.65 -15.68
C VAL A 370 -80.54 0.03 -14.78
N ASP A 371 -81.50 0.82 -14.31
CA ASP A 371 -82.92 0.45 -14.28
C ASP A 371 -83.80 1.67 -13.99
N ASN A 372 -84.92 1.71 -14.73
CA ASN A 372 -86.00 2.69 -14.89
C ASN A 372 -85.75 3.96 -15.72
#